data_AF-A0A357NDT6-F1
#
_entry.id   AF-A0A357NDT6-F1
#
_cell.length_a   1.000
_cell.length_b   1.000
_cell.length_c   1.000
_cell.angle_alpha   90.00
_cell.angle_beta   90.00
_cell.angle_gamma   90.00
#
_symmetry.space_group_name_H-M   'P 1'
#
loop_
_entity.id
_entity.type
_entity.pdbx_description
1 polymer ?
#
loop_
_entity_poly.entity_id
_entity_poly.type
_entity_poly.pdbx_seq_one_letter_code
_entity_poly.pdbx_strand_id
1 'polypeptide(L)'
;MGFGNHRRPGKRCVCLYLARRNGKGDNTLAVLSVGEKEISAKAVIFDKDGTLILFEPLWLEVAKTRCREIVRALQVDGERETVISRRLLQTMGINPDTLRIHPRGPLAIAPRSEDMLAVTTGLFLQGYNWDEAREIVHRGYDQADRLVDKIALVQPVEGLEGIFSALRAAGLKIAIASTDVYTGIEATLKKLGIAVYVDCIVSGDRTPRHKPAPDMVLLACEALGVEPAEAVMVGDAPVDMIMGRKAGVCAAIGVLTGLTPREQLAPLADVVLSSIAEIAVCRSGTPSDGERETKNQADVQELMLYTDGGSRGNPGPAGIGAAIYRGETLVAEIGEYIGETTNNIAEYRALIRGLEECRRLGGTRIKAFADSELLVKQLNGQYKVKNAGLLPLFQEVQWLIKGFAAFSIAHVLRGKNKVADALANKGMDARK
;
A
#
# COMPACT_ATOMS: atom_id res chain seq x y z
N MET A 1 -15.89 28.25 -60.19
CA MET A 1 -16.97 27.87 -59.24
C MET A 1 -16.29 27.01 -58.18
N GLY A 2 -15.94 27.48 -56.97
CA GLY A 2 -16.73 28.26 -56.03
C GLY A 2 -17.42 27.29 -55.05
N PHE A 3 -17.13 27.43 -53.75
CA PHE A 3 -17.66 26.70 -52.57
C PHE A 3 -17.00 25.34 -52.25
N GLY A 4 -16.56 25.04 -51.03
CA GLY A 4 -16.60 25.80 -49.78
C GLY A 4 -15.94 25.02 -48.63
N ASN A 5 -15.25 25.77 -47.77
CA ASN A 5 -14.77 25.48 -46.42
C ASN A 5 -15.14 24.10 -45.81
N HIS A 6 -14.15 23.20 -45.73
CA HIS A 6 -14.17 22.14 -44.72
C HIS A 6 -13.83 22.73 -43.36
N ARG A 7 -14.89 22.88 -42.56
CA ARG A 7 -14.88 23.21 -41.14
C ARG A 7 -13.89 22.32 -40.38
N ARG A 8 -13.04 22.98 -39.58
CA ARG A 8 -12.24 22.36 -38.52
C ARG A 8 -13.13 21.42 -37.68
N PRO A 9 -12.72 20.18 -37.36
CA PRO A 9 -13.47 19.37 -36.42
C PRO A 9 -13.40 20.04 -35.04
N GLY A 10 -14.57 20.48 -34.58
CA GLY A 10 -14.77 21.15 -33.30
C GLY A 10 -14.40 20.22 -32.14
N LYS A 11 -13.87 20.86 -31.10
CA LYS A 11 -13.69 20.37 -29.73
C LYS A 11 -14.82 19.41 -29.37
N ARG A 12 -14.54 18.10 -29.35
CA ARG A 12 -15.46 17.10 -28.80
C ARG A 12 -15.25 17.08 -27.29
N CYS A 13 -16.30 17.52 -26.60
CA CYS A 13 -16.61 17.24 -25.20
C CYS A 13 -15.99 15.92 -24.71
N VAL A 14 -14.91 16.01 -23.94
CA VAL A 14 -14.59 14.98 -22.95
C VAL A 14 -15.52 15.27 -21.78
N CYS A 15 -16.52 14.41 -21.57
CA CYS A 15 -17.48 14.55 -20.48
C CYS A 15 -16.77 14.52 -19.12
N LEU A 16 -16.54 15.70 -18.54
CA LEU A 16 -16.22 15.87 -17.12
C LEU A 16 -17.48 15.60 -16.28
N TYR A 17 -17.46 14.54 -15.47
CA TYR A 17 -18.34 14.31 -14.32
C TYR A 17 -17.46 13.50 -13.34
N LEU A 18 -17.13 13.90 -12.10
CA LEU A 18 -17.77 14.76 -11.10
C LEU A 18 -16.80 15.84 -10.59
N ALA A 19 -16.84 17.07 -11.10
CA ALA A 19 -16.21 18.17 -10.38
C ALA A 19 -17.16 18.60 -9.23
N ARG A 20 -16.88 18.18 -7.99
CA ARG A 20 -17.49 18.85 -6.83
C ARG A 20 -16.96 20.29 -6.82
N ARG A 21 -17.82 21.27 -7.13
CA ARG A 21 -17.51 22.68 -6.90
C ARG A 21 -17.43 22.93 -5.40
N ASN A 22 -16.26 22.68 -4.81
CA ASN A 22 -15.93 23.20 -3.49
C ASN A 22 -15.56 24.68 -3.64
N GLY A 23 -16.12 25.52 -2.75
CA GLY A 23 -15.94 26.97 -2.74
C GLY A 23 -14.47 27.39 -2.63
N LYS A 24 -14.20 28.66 -2.96
CA LYS A 24 -12.89 29.34 -2.96
C LYS A 24 -11.86 28.64 -2.05
N GLY A 25 -11.09 27.73 -2.63
CA GLY A 25 -10.06 26.97 -1.93
C GLY A 25 -8.88 27.87 -1.61
N ASP A 26 -8.42 27.77 -0.37
CA ASP A 26 -7.15 28.30 0.10
C ASP A 26 -6.04 27.93 -0.90
N ASN A 27 -5.30 28.92 -1.39
CA ASN A 27 -4.34 28.77 -2.50
C ASN A 27 -2.97 28.25 -2.04
N THR A 28 -2.94 27.67 -0.84
CA THR A 28 -1.72 27.30 -0.13
C THR A 28 -1.34 25.86 -0.46
N LEU A 29 -0.08 25.65 -0.87
CA LEU A 29 0.47 24.32 -1.20
C LEU A 29 0.53 23.45 0.07
N ALA A 30 0.09 22.19 0.00
CA ALA A 30 0.33 21.25 1.08
C ALA A 30 1.72 20.62 0.91
N VAL A 31 2.39 20.32 2.01
CA VAL A 31 3.71 19.69 1.99
C VAL A 31 3.53 18.20 2.26
N LEU A 32 3.90 17.36 1.30
CA LEU A 32 4.00 15.92 1.43
C LEU A 32 5.41 15.58 1.90
N SER A 33 5.51 14.92 3.05
CA SER A 33 6.76 14.32 3.53
C SER A 33 6.81 12.86 3.08
N VAL A 34 7.80 12.54 2.24
CA VAL A 34 7.95 11.22 1.62
C VAL A 34 9.41 10.76 1.73
N GLY A 35 9.66 9.87 2.69
CA GLY A 35 11.03 9.58 3.11
C GLY A 35 11.70 10.83 3.70
N GLU A 36 12.85 11.23 3.15
CA GLU A 36 13.60 12.43 3.58
C GLU A 36 13.25 13.69 2.76
N LYS A 37 12.28 13.60 1.84
CA LYS A 37 11.93 14.71 0.95
C LYS A 37 10.62 15.36 1.36
N GLU A 38 10.57 16.68 1.23
CA GLU A 38 9.37 17.50 1.33
C GLU A 38 8.96 17.98 -0.07
N ILE A 39 7.71 17.75 -0.45
CA ILE A 39 7.18 18.08 -1.77
C ILE A 39 5.95 18.95 -1.60
N SER A 40 5.99 20.17 -2.11
CA SER A 40 4.84 21.06 -2.14
C SER A 40 3.92 20.70 -3.32
N ALA A 41 2.65 20.40 -3.04
CA ALA A 41 1.69 19.99 -4.05
C ALA A 41 0.26 20.47 -3.73
N LYS A 42 -0.56 20.61 -4.78
CA LYS A 42 -2.01 20.85 -4.70
C LYS A 42 -2.83 19.59 -5.01
N ALA A 43 -2.23 18.62 -5.69
CA ALA A 43 -2.91 17.39 -6.07
C ALA A 43 -2.02 16.15 -5.98
N VAL A 44 -2.63 15.01 -5.68
CA VAL A 44 -2.01 13.69 -5.78
C VAL A 44 -2.82 12.84 -6.75
N ILE A 45 -2.11 12.26 -7.73
CA ILE A 45 -2.67 11.40 -8.75
C ILE A 45 -2.14 9.99 -8.49
N PHE A 46 -3.04 9.06 -8.18
CA PHE A 46 -2.71 7.68 -7.89
C PHE A 46 -3.01 6.77 -9.07
N ASP A 47 -2.09 5.85 -9.38
CA ASP A 47 -2.46 4.59 -10.01
C ASP A 47 -3.39 3.75 -9.09
N LYS A 48 -4.08 2.73 -9.62
CA LYS A 48 -5.01 1.88 -8.88
C LYS A 48 -4.43 0.51 -8.50
N ASP A 49 -4.06 -0.34 -9.48
CA ASP A 49 -3.68 -1.74 -9.24
C ASP A 49 -2.22 -1.85 -8.85
N GLY A 50 -1.90 -2.39 -7.67
CA GLY A 50 -0.54 -2.39 -7.11
C GLY A 50 -0.23 -1.14 -6.29
N THR A 51 -1.05 -0.09 -6.42
CA THR A 51 -0.91 1.18 -5.67
C THR A 51 -1.96 1.34 -4.58
N LEU A 52 -3.25 1.14 -4.88
CA LEU A 52 -4.36 1.23 -3.92
C LEU A 52 -4.90 -0.14 -3.51
N ILE A 53 -4.73 -1.13 -4.38
CA ILE A 53 -5.16 -2.51 -4.15
C ILE A 53 -4.02 -3.47 -4.45
N LEU A 54 -4.00 -4.63 -3.78
CA LEU A 54 -3.04 -5.68 -4.08
C LEU A 54 -3.29 -6.25 -5.48
N PHE A 55 -2.24 -6.30 -6.30
CA PHE A 55 -2.34 -6.72 -7.71
C PHE A 55 -2.60 -8.23 -7.84
N GLU A 56 -1.75 -9.06 -7.23
CA GLU A 56 -1.72 -10.51 -7.50
C GLU A 56 -3.02 -11.25 -7.18
N PRO A 57 -3.69 -11.06 -6.02
CA PRO A 57 -4.89 -11.84 -5.68
C PRO A 57 -6.01 -11.71 -6.71
N LEU A 58 -6.19 -10.50 -7.25
CA LEU A 58 -7.22 -10.21 -8.25
C LEU A 58 -6.81 -10.72 -9.63
N TRP A 59 -5.66 -10.28 -10.13
CA TRP A 59 -5.29 -10.50 -11.53
C TRP A 59 -4.86 -11.94 -11.82
N LEU A 60 -4.34 -12.66 -10.83
CA LEU A 60 -4.04 -14.08 -10.98
C LEU A 60 -5.33 -14.90 -11.16
N GLU A 61 -6.41 -14.60 -10.43
CA GLU A 61 -7.68 -15.32 -10.59
C GLU A 61 -8.37 -14.98 -11.92
N VAL A 62 -8.26 -13.72 -12.36
CA VAL A 62 -8.70 -13.31 -13.71
C VAL A 62 -7.96 -14.10 -14.79
N ALA A 63 -6.62 -14.18 -14.70
CA ALA A 63 -5.81 -14.90 -15.68
C ALA A 63 -6.09 -16.41 -15.71
N LYS A 64 -6.22 -17.04 -14.53
CA LYS A 64 -6.63 -18.45 -14.41
C LYS A 64 -7.99 -18.69 -15.05
N THR A 65 -8.96 -17.80 -14.80
CA THR A 65 -10.29 -17.94 -15.39
C THR A 65 -10.27 -17.77 -16.91
N ARG A 66 -9.51 -16.79 -17.43
CA ARG A 66 -9.30 -16.64 -18.89
C ARG A 66 -8.74 -17.92 -19.50
N CYS A 67 -7.72 -18.49 -18.86
CA CYS A 67 -7.12 -19.75 -19.30
C CYS A 67 -8.16 -20.89 -19.34
N ARG A 68 -8.94 -21.07 -18.27
CA ARG A 68 -10.01 -22.08 -18.20
C ARG A 68 -11.04 -21.90 -19.30
N GLU A 69 -11.53 -20.68 -19.52
CA GLU A 69 -12.58 -20.44 -20.52
C GLU A 69 -12.06 -20.59 -21.95
N ILE A 70 -10.80 -20.24 -22.23
CA ILE A 70 -10.15 -20.50 -23.52
C ILE A 70 -10.02 -22.01 -23.76
N VAL A 71 -9.46 -22.75 -22.79
CA VAL A 71 -9.32 -24.21 -22.89
C VAL A 71 -10.67 -24.90 -23.10
N ARG A 72 -11.70 -24.47 -22.37
CA ARG A 72 -13.06 -24.96 -22.52
C ARG A 72 -13.60 -24.74 -23.93
N ALA A 73 -13.37 -23.56 -24.50
CA ALA A 73 -13.78 -23.23 -25.86
C ALA A 73 -13.01 -24.03 -26.93
N LEU A 74 -11.77 -24.42 -26.64
CA LEU A 74 -10.95 -25.27 -27.50
C LEU A 74 -11.34 -26.74 -27.46
N GLN A 75 -12.11 -27.18 -26.45
CA GLN A 75 -12.54 -28.57 -26.25
C GLN A 75 -11.37 -29.56 -26.25
N VAL A 76 -10.26 -29.15 -25.62
CA VAL A 76 -9.06 -29.98 -25.43
C VAL A 76 -9.02 -30.55 -24.02
N ASP A 77 -8.46 -31.75 -23.87
CA ASP A 77 -8.29 -32.43 -22.60
C ASP A 77 -6.88 -33.05 -22.46
N GLY A 78 -6.60 -33.60 -21.28
CA GLY A 78 -5.38 -34.37 -20.99
C GLY A 78 -4.07 -33.60 -21.18
N GLU A 79 -3.13 -34.22 -21.90
CA GLU A 79 -1.81 -33.62 -22.15
C GLU A 79 -1.92 -32.33 -22.98
N ARG A 80 -2.85 -32.30 -23.94
CA ARG A 80 -3.04 -31.13 -24.82
C ARG A 80 -3.58 -29.93 -24.04
N GLU A 81 -4.55 -30.15 -23.16
CA GLU A 81 -5.03 -29.13 -22.21
C GLU A 81 -3.88 -28.58 -21.36
N THR A 82 -3.03 -29.46 -20.84
CA THR A 82 -1.89 -29.07 -19.99
C THR A 82 -0.90 -28.18 -20.76
N VAL A 83 -0.52 -28.58 -21.98
CA VAL A 83 0.41 -27.82 -22.83
C VAL A 83 -0.17 -26.44 -23.18
N ILE A 84 -1.43 -26.39 -23.59
CA ILE A 84 -2.10 -25.14 -23.96
C ILE A 84 -2.24 -24.23 -22.75
N SER A 85 -2.71 -24.74 -21.60
CA SER A 85 -2.86 -23.95 -20.38
C SER A 85 -1.55 -23.28 -19.95
N ARG A 86 -0.45 -24.04 -19.99
CA ARG A 86 0.89 -23.51 -19.69
C ARG A 86 1.30 -22.42 -20.67
N ARG A 87 1.03 -22.62 -21.98
CA ARG A 87 1.33 -21.61 -23.02
C ARG A 87 0.53 -20.33 -22.82
N LEU A 88 -0.77 -20.44 -22.50
CA LEU A 88 -1.65 -19.29 -22.25
C LEU A 88 -1.14 -18.44 -21.07
N LEU A 89 -0.82 -19.09 -19.94
CA LEU A 89 -0.22 -18.41 -18.79
C LEU A 89 1.09 -17.71 -19.16
N GLN A 90 1.99 -18.39 -19.89
CA GLN A 90 3.24 -17.80 -20.34
C GLN A 90 3.03 -16.57 -21.23
N THR A 91 2.06 -16.60 -22.15
CA THR A 91 1.76 -15.45 -23.02
C THR A 91 1.21 -14.24 -22.28
N MET A 92 0.51 -14.46 -21.16
CA MET A 92 0.08 -13.39 -20.25
C MET A 92 1.24 -12.89 -19.36
N GLY A 93 2.41 -13.54 -19.41
CA GLY A 93 3.56 -13.22 -18.56
C GLY A 93 3.52 -13.88 -17.19
N ILE A 94 2.79 -14.98 -17.03
CA ILE A 94 2.75 -15.77 -15.79
C ILE A 94 3.66 -16.99 -15.92
N ASN A 95 4.51 -17.21 -14.92
CA ASN A 95 5.27 -18.46 -14.84
C ASN A 95 4.32 -19.61 -14.45
N PRO A 96 4.14 -20.64 -15.29
CA PRO A 96 3.12 -21.66 -15.06
C PRO A 96 3.43 -22.61 -13.89
N ASP A 97 4.68 -22.67 -13.44
CA ASP A 97 5.10 -23.55 -12.34
C ASP A 97 4.97 -22.88 -10.97
N THR A 98 5.26 -21.58 -10.91
CA THR A 98 5.25 -20.80 -9.67
C THR A 98 4.02 -19.91 -9.53
N LEU A 99 3.27 -19.71 -10.61
CA LEU A 99 2.16 -18.76 -10.74
C LEU A 99 2.52 -17.31 -10.46
N ARG A 100 3.82 -16.98 -10.44
CA ARG A 100 4.29 -15.60 -10.29
C ARG A 100 4.05 -14.81 -11.58
N ILE A 101 3.54 -13.59 -11.43
CA ILE A 101 3.31 -12.66 -12.52
C ILE A 101 4.61 -11.92 -12.80
N HIS A 102 5.05 -11.90 -14.07
CA HIS A 102 6.20 -11.12 -14.47
C HIS A 102 5.86 -9.62 -14.41
N PRO A 103 6.60 -8.76 -13.67
CA PRO A 103 6.26 -7.35 -13.49
C PRO A 103 6.21 -6.52 -14.78
N ARG A 104 6.83 -7.03 -15.85
CA ARG A 104 6.82 -6.42 -17.20
C ARG A 104 6.10 -7.28 -18.25
N GLY A 105 5.33 -8.27 -17.80
CA GLY A 105 4.53 -9.13 -18.66
C GLY A 105 3.23 -8.45 -19.10
N PRO A 106 2.58 -8.93 -20.18
CA PRO A 106 1.36 -8.30 -20.71
C PRO A 106 0.24 -8.12 -19.69
N LEU A 107 0.00 -9.12 -18.82
CA LEU A 107 -1.02 -9.00 -17.78
C LEU A 107 -0.76 -7.84 -16.80
N ALA A 108 0.51 -7.54 -16.52
CA ALA A 108 0.89 -6.53 -15.54
C ALA A 108 0.79 -5.10 -16.06
N ILE A 109 1.15 -4.88 -17.33
CA ILE A 109 1.40 -3.51 -17.84
C ILE A 109 0.71 -3.18 -19.16
N ALA A 110 0.19 -4.18 -19.88
CA ALA A 110 -0.37 -3.96 -21.21
C ALA A 110 -1.89 -3.75 -21.15
N PRO A 111 -2.44 -2.94 -22.08
CA PRO A 111 -3.88 -2.91 -22.30
C PRO A 111 -4.43 -4.30 -22.59
N ARG A 112 -5.70 -4.54 -22.22
CA ARG A 112 -6.40 -5.82 -22.47
C ARG A 112 -6.29 -6.30 -23.92
N SER A 113 -6.32 -5.39 -24.90
CA SER A 113 -6.19 -5.71 -26.32
C SER A 113 -4.82 -6.28 -26.71
N GLU A 114 -3.75 -5.80 -26.08
CA GLU A 114 -2.38 -6.28 -26.32
C GLU A 114 -2.16 -7.63 -25.64
N ASP A 115 -2.69 -7.81 -24.42
CA ASP A 115 -2.70 -9.10 -23.73
C ASP A 115 -3.46 -10.16 -24.56
N MET A 116 -4.66 -9.85 -25.08
CA MET A 116 -5.38 -10.73 -26.00
C MET A 116 -4.58 -11.06 -27.26
N LEU A 117 -3.84 -10.10 -27.82
CA LEU A 117 -3.01 -10.32 -29.00
C LEU A 117 -1.84 -11.29 -28.70
N ALA A 118 -1.21 -11.14 -27.53
CA ALA A 118 -0.16 -12.06 -27.07
C ALA A 118 -0.69 -13.48 -26.90
N VAL A 119 -1.87 -13.63 -26.27
CA VAL A 119 -2.53 -14.94 -26.08
C VAL A 119 -2.97 -15.55 -27.41
N THR A 120 -3.53 -14.75 -28.32
CA THR A 120 -3.90 -15.20 -29.68
C THR A 120 -2.68 -15.72 -30.43
N THR A 121 -1.56 -15.00 -30.34
CA THR A 121 -0.28 -15.45 -30.92
C THR A 121 0.20 -16.75 -30.28
N GLY A 122 0.02 -16.89 -28.96
CA GLY A 122 0.31 -18.13 -28.23
C GLY A 122 -0.43 -19.34 -28.79
N LEU A 123 -1.73 -19.21 -29.06
CA LEU A 123 -2.54 -20.27 -29.68
C LEU A 123 -2.15 -20.53 -31.14
N PHE A 124 -1.90 -19.49 -31.93
CA PHE A 124 -1.44 -19.64 -33.32
C PHE A 124 -0.14 -20.47 -33.39
N LEU A 125 0.81 -20.21 -32.48
CA LEU A 125 2.04 -21.00 -32.36
C LEU A 125 1.83 -22.43 -31.83
N GLN A 126 0.63 -22.78 -31.38
CA GLN A 126 0.23 -24.17 -31.07
C GLN A 126 -0.52 -24.85 -32.24
N GLY A 127 -0.61 -24.20 -33.40
CA GLY A 127 -1.17 -24.77 -34.63
C GLY A 127 -2.64 -24.44 -34.89
N TYR A 128 -3.24 -23.52 -34.13
CA TYR A 128 -4.58 -23.01 -34.42
C TYR A 128 -4.55 -21.95 -35.52
N ASN A 129 -5.60 -21.90 -36.36
CA ASN A 129 -5.73 -20.82 -37.34
C ASN A 129 -5.89 -19.47 -36.62
N TRP A 130 -5.38 -18.40 -37.24
CA TRP A 130 -5.32 -17.08 -36.60
C TRP A 130 -6.70 -16.52 -36.25
N ASP A 131 -7.65 -16.61 -37.19
CA ASP A 131 -9.03 -16.15 -37.04
C ASP A 131 -9.78 -16.93 -35.96
N GLU A 132 -9.66 -18.25 -35.94
CA GLU A 132 -10.23 -19.12 -34.90
C GLU A 132 -9.65 -18.81 -33.52
N ALA A 133 -8.32 -18.74 -33.41
CA ALA A 133 -7.62 -18.42 -32.17
C ALA A 133 -8.08 -17.07 -31.62
N ARG A 134 -8.18 -16.05 -32.48
CA ARG A 134 -8.66 -14.73 -32.11
C ARG A 134 -10.09 -14.80 -31.56
N GLU A 135 -11.01 -15.46 -32.26
CA GLU A 135 -12.40 -15.57 -31.81
C GLU A 135 -12.53 -16.29 -30.46
N ILE A 136 -11.79 -17.38 -30.26
CA ILE A 136 -11.74 -18.13 -29.01
C ILE A 136 -11.21 -17.28 -27.86
N VAL A 137 -10.11 -16.55 -28.07
CA VAL A 137 -9.51 -15.69 -27.05
C VAL A 137 -10.47 -14.56 -26.67
N HIS A 138 -11.10 -13.90 -27.65
CA HIS A 138 -12.11 -12.87 -27.37
C HIS A 138 -13.25 -13.42 -26.51
N ARG A 139 -13.83 -14.58 -26.89
CA ARG A 139 -14.90 -15.22 -26.11
C ARG A 139 -14.46 -15.61 -24.70
N GLY A 140 -13.28 -16.21 -24.57
CA GLY A 140 -12.74 -16.63 -23.27
C GLY A 140 -12.48 -15.44 -22.34
N TYR A 141 -11.97 -14.32 -22.86
CA TYR A 141 -11.78 -13.10 -22.08
C TYR A 141 -13.10 -12.47 -21.66
N ASP A 142 -14.06 -12.35 -22.58
CA ASP A 142 -15.37 -11.79 -22.27
C ASP A 142 -16.13 -12.63 -21.25
N GLN A 143 -16.01 -13.96 -21.33
CA GLN A 143 -16.62 -14.87 -20.37
C GLN A 143 -15.94 -14.80 -19.00
N ALA A 144 -14.60 -14.76 -18.95
CA ALA A 144 -13.87 -14.58 -17.69
C ALA A 144 -14.21 -13.24 -17.01
N ASP A 145 -14.33 -12.15 -17.78
CA ASP A 145 -14.71 -10.84 -17.26
C ASP A 145 -16.14 -10.83 -16.66
N ARG A 146 -17.03 -11.74 -17.08
CA ARG A 146 -18.38 -11.93 -16.50
C ARG A 146 -18.39 -12.84 -15.28
N LEU A 147 -17.55 -13.88 -15.27
CA LEU A 147 -17.54 -14.90 -14.21
C LEU A 147 -16.79 -14.43 -12.96
N VAL A 148 -15.71 -13.65 -13.13
CA VAL A 148 -14.92 -13.19 -12.01
C VAL A 148 -15.56 -11.94 -11.42
N ASP A 149 -16.07 -12.06 -10.19
CA ASP A 149 -16.41 -10.90 -9.38
C ASP A 149 -15.12 -10.21 -8.92
N LYS A 150 -14.61 -9.32 -9.78
CA LYS A 150 -13.39 -8.54 -9.52
C LYS A 150 -13.52 -7.72 -8.25
N ILE A 151 -14.72 -7.24 -7.92
CA ILE A 151 -14.96 -6.38 -6.75
C ILE A 151 -14.88 -7.19 -5.45
N ALA A 152 -15.36 -8.44 -5.46
CA ALA A 152 -15.20 -9.35 -4.32
C ALA A 152 -13.73 -9.69 -4.02
N LEU A 153 -12.87 -9.69 -5.04
CA LEU A 153 -11.44 -10.02 -4.93
C LEU A 153 -10.55 -8.80 -4.61
N VAL A 154 -11.10 -7.59 -4.61
CA VAL A 154 -10.36 -6.37 -4.24
C VAL A 154 -9.86 -6.49 -2.81
N GLN A 155 -8.55 -6.32 -2.63
CA GLN A 155 -7.90 -6.21 -1.32
C GLN A 155 -7.16 -4.87 -1.25
N PRO A 156 -7.45 -4.01 -0.27
CA PRO A 156 -6.76 -2.73 -0.12
C PRO A 156 -5.29 -2.93 0.24
N VAL A 157 -4.44 -1.99 -0.17
CA VAL A 157 -3.14 -1.80 0.48
C VAL A 157 -3.32 -1.26 1.90
N GLU A 158 -2.35 -1.54 2.77
CA GLU A 158 -2.38 -1.06 4.16
C GLU A 158 -2.36 0.48 4.21
N GLY A 159 -3.13 1.06 5.15
CA GLY A 159 -3.15 2.51 5.39
C GLY A 159 -3.98 3.35 4.40
N LEU A 160 -4.66 2.71 3.44
CA LEU A 160 -5.38 3.38 2.34
C LEU A 160 -6.37 4.47 2.81
N GLU A 161 -7.26 4.17 3.75
CA GLU A 161 -8.26 5.16 4.21
C GLU A 161 -7.61 6.32 4.97
N GLY A 162 -6.60 6.01 5.80
CA GLY A 162 -5.88 6.99 6.60
C GLY A 162 -5.20 8.04 5.72
N ILE A 163 -4.51 7.61 4.66
CA ILE A 163 -3.82 8.54 3.76
C ILE A 163 -4.79 9.38 2.93
N PHE A 164 -5.89 8.80 2.41
CA PHE A 164 -6.89 9.57 1.66
C PHE A 164 -7.57 10.64 2.53
N SER A 165 -7.89 10.28 3.78
CA SER A 165 -8.42 11.23 4.77
C SER A 165 -7.43 12.34 5.09
N ALA A 166 -6.15 12.00 5.32
CA ALA A 166 -5.10 12.98 5.63
C ALA A 166 -4.84 13.95 4.47
N LEU A 167 -4.73 13.44 3.24
CA LEU A 167 -4.59 14.26 2.03
C LEU A 167 -5.76 15.25 1.89
N ARG A 168 -6.99 14.75 2.10
CA ARG A 168 -8.16 15.61 1.98
C ARG A 168 -8.23 16.64 3.11
N ALA A 169 -7.92 16.25 4.33
CA ALA A 169 -7.84 17.16 5.47
C ALA A 169 -6.79 18.26 5.22
N ALA A 170 -5.68 17.95 4.57
CA ALA A 170 -4.67 18.94 4.19
C ALA A 170 -5.05 19.82 2.99
N GLY A 171 -6.20 19.57 2.36
CA GLY A 171 -6.71 20.38 1.25
C GLY A 171 -6.23 19.96 -0.13
N LEU A 172 -5.48 18.85 -0.25
CA LEU A 172 -5.08 18.34 -1.56
C LEU A 172 -6.29 17.80 -2.32
N LYS A 173 -6.22 17.92 -3.64
CA LYS A 173 -7.12 17.24 -4.57
C LYS A 173 -6.60 15.85 -4.88
N ILE A 174 -7.49 14.88 -5.04
CA ILE A 174 -7.12 13.48 -5.28
C ILE A 174 -7.71 13.03 -6.60
N ALA A 175 -6.86 12.48 -7.48
CA ALA A 175 -7.29 11.84 -8.72
C ALA A 175 -6.79 10.40 -8.82
N ILE A 176 -7.54 9.58 -9.55
CA ILE A 176 -7.15 8.22 -9.93
C ILE A 176 -6.86 8.18 -11.43
N ALA A 177 -5.72 7.63 -11.81
CA ALA A 177 -5.30 7.44 -13.21
C ALA A 177 -5.03 5.95 -13.47
N SER A 178 -5.94 5.28 -14.17
CA SER A 178 -5.85 3.84 -14.43
C SER A 178 -6.23 3.51 -15.88
N THR A 179 -5.66 2.44 -16.43
CA THR A 179 -6.02 1.88 -17.74
C THR A 179 -7.31 1.06 -17.71
N ASP A 180 -7.87 0.81 -16.53
CA ASP A 180 -9.16 0.15 -16.36
C ASP A 180 -10.33 0.99 -16.89
N VAL A 181 -11.48 0.33 -17.05
CA VAL A 181 -12.73 1.00 -17.40
C VAL A 181 -13.29 1.78 -16.21
N TYR A 182 -13.89 2.95 -16.48
CA TYR A 182 -14.41 3.85 -15.45
C TYR A 182 -15.32 3.16 -14.43
N THR A 183 -16.26 2.33 -14.90
CA THR A 183 -17.25 1.65 -14.05
C THR A 183 -16.60 0.68 -13.06
N GLY A 184 -15.53 0.00 -13.48
CA GLY A 184 -14.74 -0.88 -12.63
C GLY A 184 -13.99 -0.09 -11.56
N ILE A 185 -13.32 1.00 -11.95
CA ILE A 185 -12.60 1.88 -11.01
C ILE A 185 -13.57 2.44 -9.97
N GLU A 186 -14.71 2.98 -10.40
CA GLU A 186 -15.70 3.56 -9.50
C GLU A 186 -16.26 2.54 -8.51
N ALA A 187 -16.57 1.32 -8.96
CA ALA A 187 -17.03 0.23 -8.10
C ALA A 187 -15.96 -0.19 -7.08
N THR A 188 -14.69 -0.28 -7.48
CA THR A 188 -13.56 -0.55 -6.58
C THR A 188 -13.44 0.55 -5.52
N LEU A 189 -13.46 1.82 -5.89
CA LEU A 189 -13.35 2.93 -4.94
C LEU A 189 -14.52 2.96 -3.94
N LYS A 190 -15.74 2.61 -4.38
CA LYS A 190 -16.91 2.47 -3.50
C LYS A 190 -16.74 1.31 -2.52
N LYS A 191 -16.28 0.15 -2.99
CA LYS A 191 -16.00 -1.04 -2.16
C LYS A 191 -14.95 -0.74 -1.08
N LEU A 192 -13.97 0.10 -1.41
CA LEU A 192 -12.89 0.51 -0.53
C LEU A 192 -13.26 1.67 0.42
N GLY A 193 -14.46 2.26 0.29
CA GLY A 193 -14.90 3.40 1.11
C GLY A 193 -14.21 4.74 0.77
N ILE A 194 -13.32 4.79 -0.21
CA ILE A 194 -12.51 5.98 -0.53
C ILE A 194 -13.06 6.85 -1.66
N ALA A 195 -14.14 6.42 -2.33
CA ALA A 195 -14.77 7.19 -3.41
C ALA A 195 -15.18 8.62 -2.98
N VAL A 196 -15.46 8.83 -1.69
CA VAL A 196 -15.84 10.14 -1.14
C VAL A 196 -14.72 11.17 -1.17
N TYR A 197 -13.46 10.73 -1.20
CA TYR A 197 -12.27 11.59 -1.19
C TYR A 197 -11.75 11.93 -2.59
N VAL A 198 -12.16 11.16 -3.61
CA VAL A 198 -11.65 11.29 -4.98
C VAL A 198 -12.39 12.39 -5.74
N ASP A 199 -11.66 13.37 -6.25
CA ASP A 199 -12.17 14.50 -7.02
C ASP A 199 -12.27 14.17 -8.52
N CYS A 200 -11.43 13.27 -9.04
CA CYS A 200 -11.40 12.93 -10.46
C CYS A 200 -10.98 11.48 -10.71
N ILE A 201 -11.60 10.81 -11.68
CA ILE A 201 -11.18 9.51 -12.20
C ILE A 201 -10.87 9.67 -13.69
N VAL A 202 -9.65 9.31 -14.08
CA VAL A 202 -9.19 9.22 -15.47
C VAL A 202 -8.98 7.74 -15.80
N SER A 203 -9.84 7.23 -16.66
CA SER A 203 -9.93 5.81 -17.01
C SER A 203 -9.43 5.52 -18.42
N GLY A 204 -9.06 4.28 -18.70
CA GLY A 204 -8.57 3.85 -20.00
C GLY A 204 -9.60 4.07 -21.11
N ASP A 205 -10.87 3.72 -20.87
CA ASP A 205 -11.98 3.90 -21.82
C ASP A 205 -12.31 5.37 -22.14
N ARG A 206 -11.70 6.32 -21.43
CA ARG A 206 -11.93 7.77 -21.57
C ARG A 206 -10.67 8.55 -21.89
N THR A 207 -9.55 7.87 -22.14
CA THR A 207 -8.26 8.50 -22.43
C THR A 207 -7.75 8.13 -23.83
N PRO A 208 -7.33 9.11 -24.67
CA PRO A 208 -6.86 8.83 -26.03
C PRO A 208 -5.61 7.94 -26.10
N ARG A 209 -4.65 8.15 -25.19
CA ARG A 209 -3.40 7.38 -25.12
C ARG A 209 -3.17 6.90 -23.69
N HIS A 210 -2.75 5.65 -23.56
CA HIS A 210 -2.52 5.03 -22.25
C HIS A 210 -1.09 5.26 -21.77
N LYS A 211 -0.86 4.93 -20.50
CA LYS A 211 0.48 4.85 -19.88
C LYS A 211 1.42 4.09 -20.84
N PRO A 212 2.63 4.60 -21.13
CA PRO A 212 3.34 5.68 -20.45
C PRO A 212 3.17 7.07 -21.11
N ALA A 213 2.12 7.30 -21.91
CA ALA A 213 1.80 8.64 -22.41
C ALA A 213 1.30 9.55 -21.27
N PRO A 214 1.55 10.87 -21.31
CA PRO A 214 1.22 11.79 -20.21
C PRO A 214 -0.27 12.10 -20.08
N ASP A 215 -1.09 11.68 -21.05
CA ASP A 215 -2.47 12.12 -21.26
C ASP A 215 -3.34 11.96 -20.01
N MET A 216 -3.21 10.87 -19.25
CA MET A 216 -4.02 10.66 -18.04
C MET A 216 -3.73 11.69 -16.95
N VAL A 217 -2.45 12.02 -16.74
CA VAL A 217 -2.03 13.03 -15.76
C VAL A 217 -2.46 14.42 -16.21
N LEU A 218 -2.32 14.73 -17.50
CA LEU A 218 -2.73 16.02 -18.05
C LEU A 218 -4.24 16.24 -17.93
N LEU A 219 -5.05 15.22 -18.24
CA LEU A 219 -6.50 15.26 -18.06
C LEU A 219 -6.91 15.39 -16.60
N ALA A 220 -6.22 14.69 -15.68
CA ALA A 220 -6.45 14.84 -14.26
C ALA A 220 -6.15 16.27 -13.80
N CYS A 221 -5.01 16.83 -14.18
CA CYS A 221 -4.63 18.20 -13.85
C CYS A 221 -5.64 19.23 -14.38
N GLU A 222 -6.08 19.09 -15.64
CA GLU A 222 -7.12 19.93 -16.24
C GLU A 222 -8.44 19.85 -15.45
N ALA A 223 -8.91 18.64 -15.15
CA ALA A 223 -10.16 18.43 -14.41
C ALA A 223 -10.09 18.97 -12.97
N LEU A 224 -8.91 18.88 -12.34
CA LEU A 224 -8.67 19.40 -11.00
C LEU A 224 -8.42 20.91 -11.02
N GLY A 225 -8.08 21.53 -12.14
CA GLY A 225 -7.67 22.94 -12.21
C GLY A 225 -6.38 23.19 -11.43
N VAL A 226 -5.37 22.36 -11.65
CA VAL A 226 -4.01 22.49 -11.10
C VAL A 226 -3.00 22.38 -12.24
N GLU A 227 -1.84 23.02 -12.12
CA GLU A 227 -0.76 22.81 -13.08
C GLU A 227 -0.08 21.46 -12.83
N PRO A 228 0.45 20.76 -13.85
CA PRO A 228 1.19 19.52 -13.64
C PRO A 228 2.34 19.68 -12.64
N ALA A 229 3.06 20.81 -12.69
CA ALA A 229 4.12 21.15 -11.75
C ALA A 229 3.65 21.39 -10.30
N GLU A 230 2.36 21.30 -10.02
CA GLU A 230 1.76 21.34 -8.68
C GLU A 230 1.15 19.98 -8.27
N ALA A 231 1.30 18.96 -9.10
CA ALA A 231 0.76 17.62 -8.88
C ALA A 231 1.87 16.59 -8.65
N VAL A 232 1.57 15.57 -7.86
CA VAL A 232 2.42 14.40 -7.64
C VAL A 232 1.79 13.17 -8.28
N MET A 233 2.59 12.36 -8.99
CA MET A 233 2.19 11.04 -9.49
C MET A 233 2.65 9.95 -8.52
N VAL A 234 1.76 9.04 -8.12
CA VAL A 234 2.07 7.89 -7.25
C VAL A 234 1.68 6.61 -7.96
N GLY A 235 2.61 5.66 -8.10
CA GLY A 235 2.35 4.37 -8.76
C GLY A 235 3.39 3.30 -8.44
N ASP A 236 3.10 2.04 -8.74
CA ASP A 236 3.99 0.91 -8.51
C ASP A 236 4.77 0.49 -9.77
N ALA A 237 4.39 0.96 -10.96
CA ALA A 237 4.99 0.51 -12.20
C ALA A 237 5.89 1.59 -12.87
N PRO A 238 6.92 1.17 -13.63
CA PRO A 238 7.73 2.08 -14.44
C PRO A 238 6.92 2.99 -15.37
N VAL A 239 5.80 2.47 -15.90
CA VAL A 239 4.92 3.22 -16.81
C VAL A 239 4.26 4.43 -16.13
N ASP A 240 4.00 4.35 -14.82
CA ASP A 240 3.46 5.47 -14.02
C ASP A 240 4.49 6.56 -13.84
N MET A 241 5.72 6.18 -13.50
CA MET A 241 6.82 7.12 -13.30
C MET A 241 7.14 7.87 -14.60
N ILE A 242 7.18 7.14 -15.73
CA ILE A 242 7.40 7.73 -17.05
C ILE A 242 6.24 8.65 -17.44
N MET A 243 4.99 8.24 -17.18
CA MET A 243 3.80 9.06 -17.44
C MET A 243 3.86 10.38 -16.66
N GLY A 244 4.12 10.32 -15.34
CA GLY A 244 4.25 11.50 -14.49
C GLY A 244 5.34 12.44 -14.98
N ARG A 245 6.55 11.93 -15.21
CA ARG A 245 7.68 12.75 -15.69
C ARG A 245 7.40 13.41 -17.04
N LYS A 246 6.79 12.70 -18.00
CA LYS A 246 6.41 13.28 -19.31
C LYS A 246 5.34 14.36 -19.19
N ALA A 247 4.48 14.28 -18.17
CA ALA A 247 3.47 15.29 -17.90
C ALA A 247 4.04 16.52 -17.17
N GLY A 248 5.23 16.42 -16.58
CA GLY A 248 5.86 17.51 -15.83
C GLY A 248 5.37 17.63 -14.39
N VAL A 249 5.01 16.52 -13.75
CA VAL A 249 4.67 16.48 -12.31
C VAL A 249 5.83 16.98 -11.44
N CYS A 250 5.55 17.58 -10.29
CA CYS A 250 6.63 18.03 -9.39
C CYS A 250 7.39 16.87 -8.76
N ALA A 251 6.74 15.71 -8.62
CA ALA A 251 7.39 14.47 -8.22
C ALA A 251 6.64 13.23 -8.72
N ALA A 252 7.43 12.19 -9.04
CA ALA A 252 6.96 10.84 -9.30
C ALA A 252 7.39 9.94 -8.13
N ILE A 253 6.43 9.37 -7.42
CA ILE A 253 6.65 8.54 -6.22
C ILE A 253 6.32 7.09 -6.54
N GLY A 254 7.32 6.23 -6.38
CA GLY A 254 7.17 4.79 -6.52
C GLY A 254 6.71 4.14 -5.22
N VAL A 255 5.85 3.11 -5.29
CA VAL A 255 5.49 2.25 -4.16
C VAL A 255 5.78 0.78 -4.43
N LEU A 256 6.10 0.00 -3.39
CA LEU A 256 6.48 -1.42 -3.50
C LEU A 256 5.34 -2.39 -3.16
N THR A 257 4.10 -1.91 -3.13
CA THR A 257 2.89 -2.72 -2.95
C THR A 257 2.46 -3.47 -4.21
N GLY A 258 3.07 -3.17 -5.35
CA GLY A 258 2.86 -3.83 -6.62
C GLY A 258 3.92 -4.87 -6.98
N LEU A 259 4.03 -5.20 -8.27
CA LEU A 259 4.91 -6.27 -8.74
C LEU A 259 6.36 -5.82 -8.95
N THR A 260 6.57 -4.51 -9.16
CA THR A 260 7.88 -3.99 -9.57
C THR A 260 8.84 -3.92 -8.39
N PRO A 261 10.03 -4.54 -8.49
CA PRO A 261 11.02 -4.45 -7.42
C PRO A 261 11.72 -3.08 -7.43
N ARG A 262 12.26 -2.68 -6.28
CA ARG A 262 12.86 -1.35 -6.03
C ARG A 262 13.91 -0.97 -7.08
N GLU A 263 14.72 -1.93 -7.52
CA GLU A 263 15.83 -1.70 -8.45
C GLU A 263 15.35 -1.22 -9.82
N GLN A 264 14.13 -1.60 -10.22
CA GLN A 264 13.52 -1.18 -11.49
C GLN A 264 12.75 0.14 -11.36
N LEU A 265 12.24 0.46 -10.17
CA LEU A 265 11.44 1.65 -9.93
C LEU A 265 12.28 2.87 -9.54
N ALA A 266 13.34 2.67 -8.74
CA ALA A 266 14.21 3.72 -8.22
C ALA A 266 14.87 4.61 -9.29
N PRO A 267 15.29 4.11 -10.48
CA PRO A 267 15.85 4.98 -11.52
C PRO A 267 14.83 5.95 -12.14
N LEU A 268 13.53 5.71 -11.95
CA LEU A 268 12.45 6.47 -12.57
C LEU A 268 11.68 7.32 -11.56
N ALA A 269 11.71 6.98 -10.28
CA ALA A 269 11.02 7.70 -9.22
C ALA A 269 11.93 8.72 -8.51
N ASP A 270 11.35 9.79 -7.99
CA ASP A 270 12.05 10.72 -7.11
C ASP A 270 12.20 10.16 -5.69
N VAL A 271 11.24 9.33 -5.26
CA VAL A 271 11.26 8.57 -3.99
C VAL A 271 10.59 7.21 -4.23
N VAL A 272 11.10 6.15 -3.58
CA VAL A 272 10.46 4.83 -3.57
C VAL A 272 10.12 4.42 -2.14
N LEU A 273 8.83 4.31 -1.85
CA LEU A 273 8.26 3.96 -0.55
C LEU A 273 7.88 2.48 -0.50
N SER A 274 7.78 1.91 0.70
CA SER A 274 7.26 0.54 0.81
C SER A 274 5.76 0.47 0.50
N SER A 275 5.01 1.52 0.86
CA SER A 275 3.56 1.65 0.68
C SER A 275 3.17 3.13 0.64
N ILE A 276 1.98 3.43 0.09
CA ILE A 276 1.35 4.76 0.21
C ILE A 276 1.15 5.21 1.66
N ALA A 277 1.13 4.26 2.61
CA ALA A 277 1.03 4.55 4.05
C ALA A 277 2.23 5.36 4.60
N GLU A 278 3.37 5.37 3.91
CA GLU A 278 4.54 6.15 4.31
C GLU A 278 4.46 7.63 3.87
N ILE A 279 3.43 8.02 3.12
CA ILE A 279 3.20 9.42 2.76
C ILE A 279 2.66 10.15 3.99
N ALA A 280 3.41 11.11 4.51
CA ALA A 280 2.96 12.01 5.56
C ALA A 280 2.56 13.38 4.96
N VAL A 281 1.59 14.07 5.59
CA VAL A 281 1.07 15.33 5.07
C VAL A 281 1.15 16.41 6.15
N CYS A 282 1.82 17.51 5.83
CA CYS A 282 1.96 18.69 6.66
C CYS A 282 1.29 19.89 5.97
N ARG A 283 0.51 20.69 6.70
CA ARG A 283 -0.01 21.96 6.16
C ARG A 283 1.07 23.02 6.25
N SER A 284 1.37 23.73 5.16
CA SER A 284 2.17 24.96 5.27
C SER A 284 1.28 26.08 5.82
N GLY A 285 1.48 26.45 7.07
CA GLY A 285 1.05 27.76 7.58
C GLY A 285 2.26 28.69 7.58
N THR A 286 2.12 29.90 7.04
CA THR A 286 3.13 30.96 7.14
C THR A 286 3.39 31.32 8.61
N PRO A 287 4.62 31.26 9.13
CA PRO A 287 5.00 32.02 10.31
C PRO A 287 5.35 33.43 9.84
N SER A 288 4.62 34.43 10.31
CA SER A 288 4.97 35.84 10.13
C SER A 288 6.32 36.12 10.79
N ASP A 289 7.18 36.85 10.07
CA ASP A 289 8.50 37.30 10.48
C ASP A 289 8.50 37.86 11.90
N GLY A 290 9.17 37.16 12.81
CA GLY A 290 9.39 37.66 14.15
C GLY A 290 9.65 36.60 15.22
N GLU A 291 10.42 35.55 14.93
CA GLU A 291 10.96 34.65 15.98
C GLU A 291 12.08 33.77 15.39
N ARG A 292 13.16 34.42 14.94
CA ARG A 292 14.48 33.79 15.01
C ARG A 292 14.90 33.87 16.47
N GLU A 293 15.27 32.73 17.03
CA GLU A 293 15.73 32.52 18.41
C GLU A 293 14.62 32.19 19.42
N THR A 294 14.07 30.97 19.31
CA THR A 294 14.07 29.99 20.42
C THR A 294 13.75 28.61 19.84
N LYS A 295 14.78 27.77 19.71
CA LYS A 295 14.59 26.31 19.68
C LYS A 295 14.05 25.91 21.05
N ASN A 296 12.77 25.55 21.17
CA ASN A 296 12.31 24.47 22.04
C ASN A 296 10.82 24.14 21.88
N GLN A 297 10.57 22.83 21.75
CA GLN A 297 9.40 22.08 22.24
C GLN A 297 7.99 22.54 21.83
N ALA A 298 7.47 21.91 20.77
CA ALA A 298 6.05 21.57 20.66
C ALA A 298 5.91 20.13 20.13
N ASP A 299 5.64 19.21 21.07
CA ASP A 299 5.18 17.81 20.99
C ASP A 299 5.97 16.77 20.17
N VAL A 300 7.11 16.34 20.73
CA VAL A 300 7.61 14.98 20.52
C VAL A 300 6.89 14.05 21.49
N GLN A 301 5.92 13.25 21.02
CA GLN A 301 5.24 12.23 21.83
C GLN A 301 6.13 10.98 22.04
N GLU A 302 7.32 11.20 22.61
CA GLU A 302 8.24 10.12 23.00
C GLU A 302 7.79 9.51 24.33
N LEU A 303 7.64 8.18 24.35
CA LEU A 303 7.34 7.40 25.56
C LEU A 303 8.49 6.43 25.86
N MET A 304 8.79 6.30 27.14
CA MET A 304 9.71 5.28 27.66
C MET A 304 8.89 4.11 28.22
N LEU A 305 9.06 2.94 27.62
CA LEU A 305 8.33 1.72 27.98
C LEU A 305 9.28 0.76 28.71
N TYR A 306 8.95 0.40 29.93
CA TYR A 306 9.67 -0.61 30.71
C TYR A 306 8.80 -1.85 30.82
N THR A 307 9.32 -3.02 30.48
CA THR A 307 8.56 -4.28 30.45
C THR A 307 9.28 -5.37 31.21
N ASP A 308 8.53 -6.26 31.84
CA ASP A 308 9.01 -7.50 32.45
C ASP A 308 7.92 -8.57 32.35
N GLY A 309 8.30 -9.82 32.16
CA GLY A 309 7.39 -10.97 32.12
C GLY A 309 7.99 -12.19 32.81
N GLY A 310 7.25 -12.74 33.77
CA GLY A 310 7.72 -13.86 34.59
C GLY A 310 6.74 -15.02 34.63
N SER A 311 7.24 -16.22 34.90
CA SER A 311 6.46 -17.42 35.21
C SER A 311 7.01 -18.12 36.46
N ARG A 312 6.12 -18.44 37.41
CA ARG A 312 6.45 -19.28 38.58
C ARG A 312 6.48 -20.75 38.19
N GLY A 313 7.69 -21.29 38.00
CA GLY A 313 7.89 -22.69 37.62
C GLY A 313 8.01 -22.96 36.12
N ASN A 314 8.58 -22.03 35.34
CA ASN A 314 8.83 -22.06 33.89
C ASN A 314 8.82 -23.46 33.18
N PRO A 315 7.71 -23.90 32.56
CA PRO A 315 6.41 -23.21 32.41
C PRO A 315 5.50 -23.33 33.65
N GLY A 316 4.86 -22.23 34.03
CA GLY A 316 3.90 -22.19 35.12
C GLY A 316 3.09 -20.89 35.12
N PRO A 317 2.36 -20.57 36.21
CA PRO A 317 1.55 -19.36 36.31
C PRO A 317 2.39 -18.11 36.03
N ALA A 318 1.96 -17.32 35.05
CA ALA A 318 2.72 -16.23 34.49
C ALA A 318 1.99 -14.89 34.56
N GLY A 319 2.77 -13.83 34.67
CA GLY A 319 2.30 -12.46 34.75
C GLY A 319 3.21 -11.52 34.00
N ILE A 320 2.63 -10.41 33.55
CA ILE A 320 3.32 -9.38 32.78
C ILE A 320 3.22 -8.04 33.49
N GLY A 321 4.27 -7.25 33.35
CA GLY A 321 4.40 -5.90 33.88
C GLY A 321 4.82 -4.93 32.78
N ALA A 322 4.15 -3.79 32.68
CA ALA A 322 4.61 -2.67 31.87
C ALA A 322 4.42 -1.34 32.59
N ALA A 323 5.46 -0.50 32.58
CA ALA A 323 5.44 0.86 33.11
C ALA A 323 5.81 1.84 32.00
N ILE A 324 4.95 2.83 31.76
CA ILE A 324 5.09 3.76 30.63
C ILE A 324 5.27 5.17 31.16
N TYR A 325 6.33 5.83 30.74
CA TYR A 325 6.68 7.19 31.15
C TYR A 325 6.64 8.17 29.98
N ARG A 326 6.19 9.38 30.26
CA ARG A 326 6.35 10.56 29.40
C ARG A 326 7.27 11.54 30.12
N GLY A 327 8.51 11.65 29.65
CA GLY A 327 9.57 12.27 30.46
C GLY A 327 9.74 11.51 31.78
N GLU A 328 9.78 12.21 32.91
CA GLU A 328 9.89 11.57 34.23
C GLU A 328 8.54 11.13 34.83
N THR A 329 7.42 11.44 34.15
CA THR A 329 6.07 11.17 34.66
C THR A 329 5.60 9.78 34.24
N LEU A 330 5.22 8.95 35.21
CA LEU A 330 4.56 7.66 34.96
C LEU A 330 3.12 7.92 34.49
N VAL A 331 2.79 7.48 33.28
CA VAL A 331 1.49 7.75 32.62
C VAL A 331 0.61 6.51 32.48
N ALA A 332 1.17 5.30 32.61
CA ALA A 332 0.40 4.06 32.70
C ALA A 332 1.20 2.94 33.38
N GLU A 333 0.45 2.05 34.05
CA GLU A 333 0.93 0.83 34.68
C GLU A 333 0.03 -0.33 34.28
N ILE A 334 0.65 -1.44 33.89
CA ILE A 334 -0.04 -2.67 33.49
C ILE A 334 0.55 -3.80 34.32
N GLY A 335 -0.31 -4.53 35.04
CA GLY A 335 0.05 -5.73 35.79
C GLY A 335 -1.05 -6.76 35.59
N GLU A 336 -0.80 -7.79 34.78
CA GLU A 336 -1.84 -8.72 34.33
C GLU A 336 -1.39 -10.18 34.51
N TYR A 337 -2.33 -11.04 34.91
CA TYR A 337 -2.15 -12.50 34.88
C TYR A 337 -2.44 -13.00 33.47
N ILE A 338 -1.53 -13.81 32.89
CA ILE A 338 -1.63 -14.25 31.49
C ILE A 338 -1.77 -15.76 31.32
N GLY A 339 -2.11 -16.47 32.39
CA GLY A 339 -2.23 -17.93 32.40
C GLY A 339 -0.91 -18.66 32.63
N GLU A 340 -0.85 -19.93 32.26
CA GLU A 340 0.38 -20.73 32.38
C GLU A 340 1.20 -20.68 31.09
N THR A 341 2.45 -20.23 31.19
CA THR A 341 3.36 -20.17 30.04
C THR A 341 4.82 -20.15 30.47
N THR A 342 5.75 -20.04 29.52
CA THR A 342 7.19 -19.91 29.81
C THR A 342 7.58 -18.47 30.07
N ASN A 343 8.70 -18.24 30.78
CA ASN A 343 9.26 -16.90 30.99
C ASN A 343 9.40 -16.13 29.67
N ASN A 344 10.03 -16.74 28.66
CA ASN A 344 10.27 -16.06 27.38
C ASN A 344 8.96 -15.66 26.68
N ILE A 345 7.90 -16.46 26.77
CA ILE A 345 6.60 -16.09 26.22
C ILE A 345 5.98 -14.92 27.02
N ALA A 346 6.11 -14.94 28.35
CA ALA A 346 5.65 -13.85 29.20
C ALA A 346 6.35 -12.52 28.87
N GLU A 347 7.66 -12.54 28.67
CA GLU A 347 8.46 -11.37 28.28
C GLU A 347 7.97 -10.74 26.97
N TYR A 348 7.75 -11.56 25.94
CA TYR A 348 7.20 -11.08 24.66
C TYR A 348 5.79 -10.49 24.83
N ARG A 349 4.94 -11.15 25.62
CA ARG A 349 3.57 -10.66 25.89
C ARG A 349 3.56 -9.35 26.66
N ALA A 350 4.50 -9.16 27.60
CA ALA A 350 4.67 -7.90 28.32
C ALA A 350 5.00 -6.76 27.35
N LEU A 351 5.92 -7.00 26.42
CA LEU A 351 6.26 -6.01 25.40
C LEU A 351 5.10 -5.70 24.44
N ILE A 352 4.38 -6.72 23.96
CA ILE A 352 3.20 -6.56 23.10
C ILE A 352 2.17 -5.65 23.79
N ARG A 353 1.75 -6.02 25.00
CA ARG A 353 0.74 -5.28 25.77
C ARG A 353 1.19 -3.85 26.08
N GLY A 354 2.47 -3.67 26.41
CA GLY A 354 3.08 -2.36 26.65
C GLY A 354 3.09 -1.48 25.40
N LEU A 355 3.36 -2.04 24.23
CA LEU A 355 3.33 -1.31 22.95
C LEU A 355 1.91 -0.91 22.56
N GLU A 356 0.93 -1.81 22.71
CA GLU A 356 -0.49 -1.47 22.48
C GLU A 356 -0.93 -0.28 23.34
N GLU A 357 -0.51 -0.27 24.61
CA GLU A 357 -0.82 0.82 25.53
C GLU A 357 -0.09 2.12 25.16
N CYS A 358 1.18 2.03 24.74
CA CYS A 358 1.91 3.19 24.21
C CYS A 358 1.17 3.82 23.02
N ARG A 359 0.63 2.98 22.12
CA ARG A 359 -0.18 3.45 20.99
C ARG A 359 -1.47 4.11 21.47
N ARG A 360 -2.16 3.52 22.45
CA ARG A 360 -3.37 4.10 23.06
C ARG A 360 -3.12 5.47 23.69
N LEU A 361 -1.92 5.67 24.25
CA LEU A 361 -1.48 6.94 24.87
C LEU A 361 -0.98 7.98 23.85
N GLY A 362 -1.06 7.69 22.56
CA GLY A 362 -0.61 8.56 21.47
C GLY A 362 0.90 8.53 21.22
N GLY A 363 1.65 7.66 21.89
CA GLY A 363 3.10 7.58 21.71
C GLY A 363 3.48 7.33 20.25
N THR A 364 4.35 8.19 19.70
CA THR A 364 4.83 8.07 18.32
C THR A 364 6.29 7.65 18.25
N ARG A 365 7.07 7.88 19.31
CA ARG A 365 8.46 7.42 19.44
C ARG A 365 8.61 6.62 20.72
N ILE A 366 9.03 5.36 20.64
CA ILE A 366 9.10 4.47 21.79
C ILE A 366 10.55 4.08 22.08
N LYS A 367 10.99 4.34 23.30
CA LYS A 367 12.22 3.77 23.86
C LYS A 367 11.84 2.67 24.83
N ALA A 368 11.94 1.42 24.39
CA ALA A 368 11.62 0.25 25.18
C ALA A 368 12.85 -0.26 25.96
N PHE A 369 12.60 -0.75 27.16
CA PHE A 369 13.60 -1.31 28.07
C PHE A 369 13.07 -2.61 28.65
N ALA A 370 13.86 -3.67 28.54
CA ALA A 370 13.56 -4.98 29.10
C ALA A 370 14.83 -5.58 29.73
N ASP A 371 14.69 -6.41 30.74
CA ASP A 371 15.81 -7.16 31.35
C ASP A 371 16.01 -8.56 30.74
N SER A 372 15.10 -8.99 29.85
CA SER A 372 15.32 -10.16 28.99
C SER A 372 16.32 -9.87 27.87
N GLU A 373 17.58 -10.24 28.07
CA GLU A 373 18.63 -10.09 27.05
C GLU A 373 18.30 -10.89 25.76
N LEU A 374 17.63 -12.04 25.88
CA LEU A 374 17.19 -12.83 24.72
C LEU A 374 16.21 -12.04 23.85
N LEU A 375 15.16 -11.45 24.44
CA LEU A 375 14.16 -10.63 23.76
C LEU A 375 14.84 -9.46 23.03
N VAL A 376 15.68 -8.72 23.74
CA VAL A 376 16.39 -7.54 23.21
C VAL A 376 17.30 -7.93 22.04
N LYS A 377 18.09 -9.01 22.18
CA LYS A 377 18.99 -9.48 21.11
C LYS A 377 18.24 -10.00 19.90
N GLN A 378 17.08 -10.63 20.08
CA GLN A 378 16.24 -11.09 18.97
C GLN A 378 15.63 -9.92 18.21
N LEU A 379 15.09 -8.92 18.91
CA LEU A 379 14.48 -7.74 18.28
C LEU A 379 15.50 -6.83 17.59
N ASN A 380 16.73 -6.76 18.11
CA ASN A 380 17.85 -6.07 17.46
C ASN A 380 18.53 -6.91 16.36
N GLY A 381 17.97 -8.07 15.99
CA GLY A 381 18.48 -8.92 14.90
C GLY A 381 19.78 -9.66 15.19
N GLN A 382 20.29 -9.61 16.42
CA GLN A 382 21.53 -10.28 16.81
C GLN A 382 21.32 -11.79 16.93
N TYR A 383 20.15 -12.24 17.40
CA TYR A 383 19.78 -13.65 17.51
C TYR A 383 18.56 -14.00 16.66
N LYS A 384 18.58 -15.17 16.02
CA LYS A 384 17.42 -15.70 15.28
C LYS A 384 16.38 -16.29 16.23
N VAL A 385 15.10 -16.05 15.97
CA VAL A 385 13.99 -16.72 16.66
C VAL A 385 13.76 -18.09 16.01
N LYS A 386 14.18 -19.16 16.69
CA LYS A 386 14.02 -20.55 16.21
C LYS A 386 12.88 -21.30 16.91
N ASN A 387 12.43 -20.80 18.06
CA ASN A 387 11.38 -21.45 18.84
C ASN A 387 10.01 -21.17 18.19
N ALA A 388 9.27 -22.23 17.85
CA ALA A 388 7.98 -22.13 17.17
C ALA A 388 6.90 -21.39 17.98
N GLY A 389 6.98 -21.41 19.31
CA GLY A 389 6.07 -20.65 20.18
C GLY A 389 6.40 -19.16 20.30
N LEU A 390 7.67 -18.79 20.11
CA LEU A 390 8.11 -17.38 20.13
C LEU A 390 7.96 -16.69 18.78
N LEU A 391 8.01 -17.43 17.67
CA LEU A 391 7.98 -16.86 16.32
C LEU A 391 6.72 -16.01 16.05
N PRO A 392 5.50 -16.44 16.42
CA PRO A 392 4.30 -15.61 16.24
C PRO A 392 4.35 -14.32 17.06
N LEU A 393 4.82 -14.39 18.31
CA LEU A 393 4.93 -13.22 19.19
C LEU A 393 5.99 -12.23 18.69
N PHE A 394 7.09 -12.75 18.14
CA PHE A 394 8.10 -11.92 17.50
C PHE A 394 7.54 -11.20 16.27
N GLN A 395 6.77 -11.89 15.44
CA GLN A 395 6.11 -11.28 14.28
C GLN A 395 5.11 -10.19 14.70
N GLU A 396 4.36 -10.43 15.77
CA GLU A 396 3.42 -9.47 16.35
C GLU A 396 4.13 -8.23 16.90
N VAL A 397 5.22 -8.39 17.66
CA VAL A 397 6.05 -7.26 18.11
C VAL A 397 6.61 -6.48 16.92
N GLN A 398 7.13 -7.18 15.90
CA GLN A 398 7.64 -6.52 14.68
C GLN A 398 6.53 -5.75 13.94
N TRP A 399 5.30 -6.26 13.94
CA TRP A 399 4.14 -5.56 13.38
C TRP A 399 3.76 -4.33 14.20
N LEU A 400 3.69 -4.44 15.53
CA LEU A 400 3.40 -3.32 16.43
C LEU A 400 4.45 -2.21 16.34
N ILE A 401 5.73 -2.58 16.25
CA ILE A 401 6.85 -1.64 16.10
C ILE A 401 6.68 -0.76 14.86
N LYS A 402 6.20 -1.31 13.74
CA LYS A 402 5.95 -0.56 12.51
C LYS A 402 4.90 0.54 12.65
N GLY A 403 4.06 0.46 13.68
CA GLY A 403 3.06 1.49 14.01
C GLY A 403 3.63 2.74 14.69
N PHE A 404 4.93 2.77 15.04
CA PHE A 404 5.60 3.91 15.67
C PHE A 404 6.57 4.58 14.70
N ALA A 405 6.65 5.92 14.75
CA ALA A 405 7.58 6.71 13.94
C ALA A 405 9.05 6.46 14.30
N ALA A 406 9.32 6.04 15.54
CA ALA A 406 10.62 5.53 15.93
C ALA A 406 10.47 4.50 17.05
N PHE A 407 11.28 3.44 17.00
CA PHE A 407 11.36 2.45 18.05
C PHE A 407 12.83 2.08 18.30
N SER A 408 13.19 1.94 19.56
CA SER A 408 14.45 1.32 19.96
C SER A 408 14.22 0.48 21.21
N ILE A 409 14.91 -0.64 21.33
CA ILE A 409 14.88 -1.47 22.54
C ILE A 409 16.30 -1.69 23.08
N ALA A 410 16.47 -1.48 24.39
CA ALA A 410 17.73 -1.68 25.08
C ALA A 410 17.56 -2.58 26.29
N HIS A 411 18.61 -3.36 26.59
CA HIS A 411 18.64 -4.17 27.79
C HIS A 411 18.94 -3.31 29.02
N VAL A 412 18.19 -3.50 30.10
CA VAL A 412 18.41 -2.86 31.40
C VAL A 412 18.70 -3.89 32.47
N LEU A 413 19.60 -3.57 33.39
CA LEU A 413 19.84 -4.44 34.55
C LEU A 413 18.59 -4.50 35.43
N ARG A 414 18.27 -5.67 35.97
CA ARG A 414 17.08 -5.93 36.80
C ARG A 414 16.87 -4.92 37.94
N GLY A 415 17.95 -4.43 38.56
CA GLY A 415 17.90 -3.39 39.59
C GLY A 415 17.38 -2.02 39.11
N LYS A 416 17.30 -1.79 37.80
CA LYS A 416 16.77 -0.58 37.14
C LYS A 416 15.38 -0.79 36.51
N ASN A 417 14.82 -2.01 36.52
CA ASN A 417 13.50 -2.35 35.98
C ASN A 417 12.45 -2.64 37.08
N LYS A 418 12.61 -2.02 38.26
CA LYS A 418 11.87 -2.42 39.48
C LYS A 418 10.35 -2.28 39.37
N VAL A 419 9.85 -1.29 38.63
CA VAL A 419 8.41 -1.04 38.52
C VAL A 419 7.74 -2.11 37.65
N ALA A 420 8.31 -2.43 36.50
CA ALA A 420 7.80 -3.50 35.65
C ALA A 420 7.90 -4.88 36.33
N ASP A 421 9.00 -5.18 37.02
CA ASP A 421 9.16 -6.43 37.81
C ASP A 421 8.11 -6.54 38.92
N ALA A 422 7.85 -5.45 39.67
CA ALA A 422 6.80 -5.44 40.68
C ALA A 422 5.40 -5.66 40.08
N LEU A 423 5.12 -5.06 38.91
CA LEU A 423 3.85 -5.22 38.20
C LEU A 423 3.68 -6.65 37.66
N ALA A 424 4.73 -7.26 37.12
CA ALA A 424 4.72 -8.65 36.65
C ALA A 424 4.48 -9.64 37.80
N ASN A 425 5.14 -9.41 38.94
CA ASN A 425 4.89 -10.19 40.17
C ASN A 425 3.46 -10.03 40.68
N LYS A 426 2.95 -8.79 40.71
CA LYS A 426 1.55 -8.53 41.06
C LYS A 426 0.59 -9.24 40.10
N GLY A 427 0.90 -9.28 38.80
CA GLY A 427 0.16 -10.04 37.80
C GLY A 427 0.15 -11.54 38.10
N MET A 428 1.30 -12.13 38.44
CA MET A 428 1.39 -13.55 38.84
C MET A 428 0.62 -13.85 40.14
N ASP A 429 0.61 -12.92 41.09
CA ASP A 429 -0.09 -13.03 42.37
C ASP A 429 -1.61 -12.81 42.27
N ALA A 430 -2.08 -12.14 41.21
CA ALA A 430 -3.50 -11.87 40.98
C ALA A 430 -4.30 -13.10 40.50
N ARG A 431 -3.71 -14.31 40.55
CA ARG A 431 -4.37 -15.58 40.26
C ARG A 431 -5.64 -15.71 41.09
N LYS A 432 -6.80 -15.54 40.45
CA LYS A 432 -8.09 -15.96 41.00
C LYS A 432 -8.39 -17.38 40.58
#